data_AF-A0A7G2EZC4-F1
#
_entry.id   AF-A0A7G2EZC4-F1
#
_cell.length_a   1.000
_cell.length_b   1.000
_cell.length_c   1.000
_cell.angle_alpha   90.00
_cell.angle_beta   90.00
_cell.angle_gamma   90.00
#
_symmetry.space_group_name_H-M   'P 1'
#
loop_
_entity.id
_entity.type
_entity.pdbx_description
1 polymer ?
#
loop_
_entity_poly.entity_id
_entity_poly.type
_entity_poly.pdbx_seq_one_letter_code
_entity_poly.pdbx_strand_id
1 'polypeptide(L)'
;MSDIFPGDFAAAETGIFWDIEDCKIPDDLNAGDALKNIKSALSSDGHHGTVSVRAYGDTTGLDFPSEGIKLNHFPAVAAVVQSGSSDGFGKPRDTETAISFLEYKLMAPSVPMIPLTLIHGADSKGAVCLDGTLPGYHLDRGFGSGANSWLIQLEGGGWCNNHRSCVYRKTSRRGSSKFMEKALAFTGILSNRSEENPDFFNWNRIKLRYCDGASFSGDSQDESSQLFYRGQRIWQVAMEEFLSLGMKQANQALLSGCSAGGLASILHCDEFRELLPSSTKVKCLSDAGMFLDSVDVSGGHSLRNMFQGVVTVQNLQKDLSSRQDIKTPMFLLNTAYDSWQIQESLAPPTADPGGIWKACKSDHSRCNSSQIQFFQEFRNQMLFAVNSFSNSDQNGLYINSCFAHCQTERQDTWFAQDSPQLNGKRVAESVGDWYFDRAKNVKAIDCPYPCDTTCHNLIFDFDQSAIEISASSRFCFPVIRASLVSLMLIKFILQFLV
;
A
#
# COMPACT_ATOMS: atom_id res chain seq x y z
N MET A 1 -0.42 -38.28 -25.65
CA MET A 1 -0.46 -36.85 -26.01
C MET A 1 -1.89 -36.40 -25.79
N SER A 2 -2.12 -35.65 -24.72
CA SER A 2 -3.39 -34.98 -24.48
C SER A 2 -3.22 -33.55 -24.95
N ASP A 3 -3.94 -33.13 -26.00
CA ASP A 3 -3.90 -31.74 -26.47
C ASP A 3 -4.36 -30.82 -25.34
N ILE A 4 -3.43 -29.99 -24.85
CA ILE A 4 -3.66 -29.05 -23.75
C ILE A 4 -4.53 -27.89 -24.25
N PHE A 5 -4.46 -27.56 -25.55
CA PHE A 5 -5.25 -26.52 -26.21
C PHE A 5 -6.38 -27.11 -27.09
N PRO A 6 -7.58 -27.39 -26.55
CA PRO A 6 -8.71 -27.83 -27.37
C PRO A 6 -9.37 -26.64 -28.12
N GLY A 7 -9.75 -26.86 -29.38
CA GLY A 7 -10.64 -25.95 -30.13
C GLY A 7 -10.04 -24.55 -30.39
N ASP A 8 -10.85 -23.51 -30.27
CA ASP A 8 -10.53 -22.11 -30.64
C ASP A 8 -9.30 -21.52 -29.90
N PHE A 9 -8.84 -22.17 -28.83
CA PHE A 9 -7.65 -21.76 -28.06
C PHE A 9 -6.32 -22.22 -28.69
N ALA A 10 -6.35 -23.19 -29.61
CA ALA A 10 -5.16 -23.62 -30.33
C ALA A 10 -4.61 -22.50 -31.24
N ALA A 11 -5.44 -21.56 -31.70
CA ALA A 11 -5.04 -20.48 -32.60
C ALA A 11 -5.05 -19.08 -31.96
N ALA A 12 -5.30 -18.97 -30.65
CA ALA A 12 -5.41 -17.69 -29.96
C ALA A 12 -4.09 -16.92 -29.90
N GLU A 13 -4.14 -15.58 -29.94
CA GLU A 13 -2.95 -14.78 -29.66
C GLU A 13 -2.61 -14.86 -28.15
N THR A 14 -1.36 -15.22 -27.84
CA THR A 14 -0.91 -15.50 -26.47
C THR A 14 0.21 -14.55 -26.07
N GLY A 15 0.03 -13.85 -24.95
CA GLY A 15 1.05 -13.03 -24.31
C GLY A 15 1.75 -13.76 -23.17
N ILE A 16 3.08 -13.70 -23.11
CA ILE A 16 3.89 -14.31 -22.06
C ILE A 16 4.59 -13.21 -21.29
N PHE A 17 4.46 -13.28 -19.97
CA PHE A 17 4.99 -12.32 -19.02
C PHE A 17 6.09 -13.05 -18.21
N TRP A 18 7.36 -12.68 -18.43
CA TRP A 18 8.53 -13.35 -17.89
C TRP A 18 9.28 -12.49 -16.87
N ASP A 19 9.26 -12.90 -15.61
CA ASP A 19 10.11 -12.33 -14.57
C ASP A 19 11.50 -12.98 -14.60
N ILE A 20 12.54 -12.22 -14.95
CA ILE A 20 13.92 -12.75 -15.07
C ILE A 20 14.64 -12.83 -13.73
N GLU A 21 14.12 -12.22 -12.66
CA GLU A 21 14.69 -12.32 -11.32
C GLU A 21 14.24 -13.62 -10.64
N ASP A 22 12.96 -13.96 -10.79
CA ASP A 22 12.37 -15.20 -10.27
C ASP A 22 12.62 -16.41 -11.20
N CYS A 23 12.59 -16.23 -12.52
CA CYS A 23 12.88 -17.27 -13.52
C CYS A 23 14.13 -16.91 -14.32
N LYS A 24 15.31 -17.08 -13.70
CA LYS A 24 16.61 -16.82 -14.34
C LYS A 24 16.85 -17.73 -15.54
N ILE A 25 17.51 -17.20 -16.56
CA ILE A 25 18.05 -18.00 -17.66
C ILE A 25 19.20 -18.83 -17.09
N PRO A 26 19.21 -20.16 -17.28
CA PRO A 26 20.36 -21.00 -16.95
C PRO A 26 21.65 -20.49 -17.62
N ASP A 27 22.79 -20.60 -16.94
CA ASP A 27 24.07 -20.04 -17.41
C ASP A 27 24.53 -20.58 -18.78
N ASP A 28 23.97 -21.70 -19.24
CA ASP A 28 24.23 -22.35 -20.53
C ASP A 28 23.32 -21.88 -21.68
N LEU A 29 22.34 -21.01 -21.40
CA LEU A 29 21.36 -20.52 -22.38
C LEU A 29 21.38 -18.99 -22.48
N ASN A 30 20.95 -18.44 -23.63
CA ASN A 30 20.68 -17.01 -23.79
C ASN A 30 19.18 -16.73 -23.93
N ALA A 31 18.80 -15.46 -23.97
CA ALA A 31 17.39 -15.03 -24.05
C ALA A 31 16.70 -15.49 -25.34
N GLY A 32 17.43 -15.61 -26.45
CA GLY A 32 16.91 -16.14 -27.71
C GLY A 32 16.60 -17.64 -27.62
N ASP A 33 17.46 -18.41 -26.96
CA ASP A 33 17.24 -19.85 -26.72
C ASP A 33 16.05 -20.09 -25.79
N ALA A 34 15.91 -19.26 -24.75
CA ALA A 34 14.75 -19.30 -23.86
C ALA A 34 13.44 -19.02 -24.62
N LEU A 35 13.40 -18.00 -25.48
CA LEU A 35 12.24 -17.68 -26.32
C LEU A 35 11.87 -18.83 -27.26
N LYS A 36 12.88 -19.47 -27.87
CA LYS A 36 12.69 -20.61 -28.76
C LYS A 36 12.11 -21.81 -28.02
N ASN A 37 12.62 -22.09 -26.82
CA ASN A 37 12.13 -23.19 -25.98
C ASN A 37 10.67 -22.97 -25.55
N ILE A 38 10.31 -21.75 -25.16
CA ILE A 38 8.94 -21.38 -24.80
C ILE A 38 7.98 -21.60 -25.98
N LYS A 39 8.32 -21.10 -27.17
CA LYS A 39 7.50 -21.30 -28.38
C LYS A 39 7.40 -22.77 -28.77
N SER A 40 8.50 -23.53 -28.65
CA SER A 40 8.53 -24.95 -28.96
C SER A 40 7.67 -25.78 -28.00
N ALA A 41 7.67 -25.44 -26.70
CA ALA A 41 6.85 -26.11 -25.69
C ALA A 41 5.35 -25.88 -25.95
N LEU A 42 4.95 -24.63 -26.21
CA LEU A 42 3.57 -24.30 -26.57
C LEU A 42 3.13 -25.02 -27.86
N SER A 43 4.01 -25.08 -28.86
CA SER A 43 3.73 -25.81 -30.09
C SER A 43 3.64 -27.32 -29.90
N SER A 44 4.45 -27.92 -29.01
CA SER A 44 4.36 -29.35 -28.71
C SER A 44 3.11 -29.72 -27.92
N ASP A 45 2.50 -28.74 -27.24
CA ASP A 45 1.28 -28.90 -26.45
C ASP A 45 0.00 -28.60 -27.24
N GLY A 46 0.12 -28.25 -28.53
CA GLY A 46 -0.99 -28.06 -29.47
C GLY A 46 -1.35 -26.60 -29.79
N HIS A 47 -0.53 -25.62 -29.39
CA HIS A 47 -0.74 -24.21 -29.71
C HIS A 47 -0.08 -23.80 -31.04
N HIS A 48 -0.84 -23.16 -31.91
CA HIS A 48 -0.43 -22.69 -33.23
C HIS A 48 -0.76 -21.20 -33.46
N GLY A 49 -1.20 -20.48 -32.42
CA GLY A 49 -1.46 -19.04 -32.44
C GLY A 49 -0.20 -18.18 -32.29
N THR A 50 -0.34 -16.86 -32.46
CA THR A 50 0.77 -15.91 -32.35
C THR A 50 1.20 -15.74 -30.89
N VAL A 51 2.49 -15.87 -30.59
CA VAL A 51 3.04 -15.73 -29.23
C VAL A 51 3.90 -14.48 -29.11
N SER A 52 3.54 -13.58 -28.20
CA SER A 52 4.32 -12.39 -27.82
C SER A 52 4.92 -12.57 -26.42
N VAL A 53 6.16 -12.14 -26.19
CA VAL A 53 6.84 -12.30 -24.89
C VAL A 53 7.27 -10.94 -24.35
N ARG A 54 7.17 -10.74 -23.04
CA ARG A 54 7.59 -9.53 -22.34
C ARG A 54 8.37 -9.91 -21.09
N ALA A 55 9.57 -9.35 -20.93
CA ALA A 55 10.46 -9.68 -19.81
C ALA A 55 10.58 -8.52 -18.81
N TYR A 56 10.75 -8.83 -17.52
CA TYR A 56 10.85 -7.88 -16.39
C TYR A 56 11.96 -8.28 -15.42
N GLY A 57 12.85 -7.35 -15.05
CA GLY A 57 13.94 -7.57 -14.09
C GLY A 57 15.27 -6.93 -14.51
N ASP A 58 16.35 -7.13 -13.75
CA ASP A 58 17.69 -6.66 -14.10
C ASP A 58 18.25 -7.37 -15.35
N THR A 59 18.36 -6.64 -16.45
CA THR A 59 18.80 -7.15 -17.76
C THR A 59 20.30 -6.92 -18.02
N THR A 60 21.03 -6.40 -17.03
CA THR A 60 22.44 -6.02 -17.18
C THR A 60 23.31 -7.24 -17.48
N GLY A 61 23.92 -7.29 -18.66
CA GLY A 61 24.81 -8.38 -19.09
C GLY A 61 24.13 -9.55 -19.81
N LEU A 62 22.82 -9.48 -20.07
CA LEU A 62 22.10 -10.46 -20.90
C LEU A 62 22.11 -10.02 -22.37
N ASP A 63 22.63 -10.87 -23.26
CA ASP A 63 22.64 -10.61 -24.70
C ASP A 63 21.25 -10.93 -25.29
N PHE A 64 20.48 -9.89 -25.63
CA PHE A 64 19.14 -10.03 -26.23
C PHE A 64 19.21 -9.81 -27.75
N PRO A 65 19.13 -10.88 -28.58
CA PRO A 65 18.78 -10.71 -29.97
C PRO A 65 17.25 -10.79 -30.15
N SER A 66 16.75 -10.08 -31.17
CA SER A 66 15.53 -10.37 -31.95
C SER A 66 14.22 -9.62 -31.63
N GLU A 67 13.58 -9.20 -32.72
CA GLU A 67 12.18 -8.80 -32.81
C GLU A 67 11.27 -9.84 -32.11
N GLY A 68 10.58 -9.44 -31.04
CA GLY A 68 9.55 -10.29 -30.41
C GLY A 68 9.46 -10.23 -28.88
N ILE A 69 10.44 -9.63 -28.18
CA ILE A 69 10.38 -9.40 -26.72
C ILE A 69 10.23 -7.91 -26.43
N LYS A 70 9.18 -7.50 -25.70
CA LYS A 70 8.98 -6.09 -25.27
C LYS A 70 9.24 -5.91 -23.78
N LEU A 71 10.13 -4.99 -23.41
CA LEU A 71 10.46 -4.63 -22.02
C LEU A 71 9.47 -3.58 -21.49
N ASN A 72 8.84 -3.82 -20.33
CA ASN A 72 7.89 -2.88 -19.69
C ASN A 72 8.01 -2.93 -18.15
N HIS A 73 7.57 -1.88 -17.44
CA HIS A 73 7.71 -1.72 -15.97
C HIS A 73 6.35 -1.43 -15.31
N PHE A 74 5.93 -2.19 -14.28
CA PHE A 74 4.79 -1.91 -13.38
C PHE A 74 4.97 -2.57 -11.99
N PRO A 75 4.57 -1.94 -10.86
CA PRO A 75 4.45 -2.62 -9.57
C PRO A 75 3.00 -2.65 -9.01
N ALA A 76 2.56 -3.80 -8.48
CA ALA A 76 1.66 -3.95 -7.31
C ALA A 76 1.45 -5.43 -6.95
N VAL A 77 1.58 -5.79 -5.66
CA VAL A 77 1.16 -7.07 -5.07
C VAL A 77 -0.33 -6.98 -4.76
N ALA A 78 -1.12 -8.02 -5.08
CA ALA A 78 -2.52 -8.12 -4.70
C ALA A 78 -2.64 -8.75 -3.30
N ALA A 79 -3.43 -8.14 -2.42
CA ALA A 79 -3.76 -8.68 -1.10
C ALA A 79 -5.27 -8.98 -1.05
N VAL A 80 -5.64 -10.11 -0.46
CA VAL A 80 -7.03 -10.53 -0.28
C VAL A 80 -7.40 -10.36 1.19
N VAL A 81 -8.62 -9.91 1.46
CA VAL A 81 -9.14 -9.69 2.81
C VAL A 81 -10.08 -10.83 3.15
N GLN A 82 -9.86 -11.53 4.26
CA GLN A 82 -10.86 -12.46 4.80
C GLN A 82 -11.57 -11.80 5.99
N SER A 83 -12.90 -11.71 5.92
CA SER A 83 -13.74 -11.36 7.06
C SER A 83 -14.19 -12.64 7.78
N GLY A 84 -14.12 -12.63 9.11
CA GLY A 84 -14.56 -13.74 9.94
C GLY A 84 -16.06 -13.72 10.15
N SER A 85 -16.83 -14.40 9.29
CA SER A 85 -18.19 -14.79 9.64
C SER A 85 -18.48 -16.21 9.16
N SER A 86 -18.66 -17.11 10.12
CA SER A 86 -19.13 -18.47 9.89
C SER A 86 -20.63 -18.42 9.58
N ASP A 87 -21.02 -18.57 8.32
CA ASP A 87 -22.24 -19.29 7.91
C ASP A 87 -22.34 -19.45 6.38
N GLY A 88 -22.56 -20.69 5.94
CA GLY A 88 -23.32 -21.01 4.72
C GLY A 88 -22.61 -21.01 3.36
N PHE A 89 -22.22 -22.22 2.91
CA PHE A 89 -21.82 -22.53 1.53
C PHE A 89 -22.86 -22.11 0.47
N GLY A 90 -22.42 -21.39 -0.57
CA GLY A 90 -23.10 -21.20 -1.85
C GLY A 90 -22.08 -21.10 -2.99
N LYS A 91 -22.28 -21.89 -4.07
CA LYS A 91 -21.32 -22.13 -5.17
C LYS A 91 -21.13 -20.94 -6.14
N PRO A 92 -19.99 -20.88 -6.87
CA PRO A 92 -19.61 -19.76 -7.74
C PRO A 92 -20.19 -19.88 -9.15
N ARG A 93 -20.46 -18.72 -9.79
CA ARG A 93 -20.66 -18.60 -11.24
C ARG A 93 -19.79 -17.45 -11.77
N ASP A 94 -18.90 -17.82 -12.68
CA ASP A 94 -17.91 -16.97 -13.34
C ASP A 94 -18.55 -15.94 -14.28
N THR A 95 -18.44 -14.65 -13.94
CA THR A 95 -18.63 -13.51 -14.87
C THR A 95 -18.02 -12.20 -14.33
N GLU A 96 -17.03 -12.26 -13.43
CA GLU A 96 -16.69 -11.14 -12.55
C GLU A 96 -15.98 -9.94 -13.20
N THR A 97 -15.30 -10.04 -14.34
CA THR A 97 -14.51 -8.89 -14.84
C THR A 97 -15.31 -7.91 -15.72
N ALA A 98 -16.34 -8.39 -16.44
CA ALA A 98 -17.24 -7.52 -17.19
C ALA A 98 -18.45 -7.10 -16.35
N ILE A 99 -18.89 -7.96 -15.44
CA ILE A 99 -20.04 -7.69 -14.57
C ILE A 99 -19.63 -6.83 -13.38
N SER A 100 -18.42 -6.91 -12.82
CA SER A 100 -17.99 -5.94 -11.78
C SER A 100 -18.07 -4.49 -12.26
N PHE A 101 -17.68 -4.20 -13.52
CA PHE A 101 -17.80 -2.86 -14.09
C PHE A 101 -19.23 -2.47 -14.50
N LEU A 102 -20.10 -3.43 -14.82
CA LEU A 102 -21.49 -3.20 -15.22
C LEU A 102 -22.44 -3.16 -14.00
N GLU A 103 -22.32 -4.06 -13.03
CA GLU A 103 -23.06 -4.06 -11.76
C GLU A 103 -22.62 -2.93 -10.82
N TYR A 104 -21.33 -2.56 -10.77
CA TYR A 104 -20.90 -1.34 -10.06
C TYR A 104 -21.46 -0.06 -10.70
N LYS A 105 -21.62 -0.04 -12.02
CA LYS A 105 -22.32 1.05 -12.74
C LYS A 105 -23.84 1.02 -12.58
N LEU A 106 -24.43 -0.14 -12.28
CA LEU A 106 -25.88 -0.33 -12.27
C LEU A 106 -26.50 -0.24 -10.87
N MET A 107 -25.72 -0.29 -9.76
CA MET A 107 -26.29 -0.31 -8.40
C MET A 107 -25.65 0.64 -7.36
N ALA A 108 -24.71 1.52 -7.73
CA ALA A 108 -24.20 2.57 -6.83
C ALA A 108 -24.28 3.95 -7.50
N PRO A 109 -24.68 5.02 -6.79
CA PRO A 109 -24.34 6.36 -7.26
C PRO A 109 -22.81 6.39 -7.41
N SER A 110 -22.35 6.69 -8.63
CA SER A 110 -20.95 6.65 -9.04
C SER A 110 -20.04 7.29 -7.99
N VAL A 111 -19.13 6.52 -7.38
CA VAL A 111 -18.13 7.09 -6.46
C VAL A 111 -17.35 8.15 -7.24
N PRO A 112 -17.34 9.42 -6.81
CA PRO A 112 -16.72 10.49 -7.57
C PRO A 112 -15.21 10.24 -7.74
N MET A 113 -14.75 10.24 -9.00
CA MET A 113 -13.33 10.19 -9.33
C MET A 113 -12.75 11.60 -9.26
N ILE A 114 -11.86 11.84 -8.30
CA ILE A 114 -11.27 13.16 -8.05
C ILE A 114 -10.01 13.32 -8.91
N PRO A 115 -9.92 14.33 -9.78
CA PRO A 115 -8.79 14.49 -10.70
C PRO A 115 -7.50 14.90 -9.98
N LEU A 116 -6.36 14.52 -10.56
CA LEU A 116 -5.03 14.97 -10.13
C LEU A 116 -4.80 16.42 -10.55
N THR A 117 -4.37 17.25 -9.61
CA THR A 117 -3.91 18.62 -9.83
C THR A 117 -2.42 18.69 -9.54
N LEU A 118 -1.62 19.22 -10.47
CA LEU A 118 -0.19 19.47 -10.24
C LEU A 118 -0.01 20.85 -9.62
N ILE A 119 0.95 20.99 -8.70
CA ILE A 119 1.27 22.26 -8.06
C ILE A 119 2.18 23.04 -9.01
N HIS A 120 1.59 23.90 -9.84
CA HIS A 120 2.33 24.71 -10.79
C HIS A 120 3.22 25.73 -10.09
N GLY A 121 4.46 25.89 -10.57
CA GLY A 121 5.46 26.78 -9.96
C GLY A 121 6.21 26.17 -8.76
N ALA A 122 5.90 24.94 -8.36
CA ALA A 122 6.64 24.23 -7.30
C ALA A 122 8.13 24.04 -7.64
N ASP A 123 8.44 23.80 -8.91
CA ASP A 123 9.80 23.71 -9.46
C ASP A 123 10.61 24.99 -9.25
N SER A 124 10.00 26.17 -9.35
CA SER A 124 10.67 27.45 -9.07
C SER A 124 11.14 27.58 -7.61
N LYS A 125 10.52 26.82 -6.70
CA LYS A 125 10.91 26.69 -5.28
C LYS A 125 11.78 25.45 -5.02
N GLY A 126 12.12 24.70 -6.06
CA GLY A 126 12.87 23.44 -6.00
C GLY A 126 12.06 22.27 -5.42
N ALA A 127 10.74 22.38 -5.34
CA ALA A 127 9.85 21.33 -4.87
C ALA A 127 9.42 20.44 -6.05
N VAL A 128 10.10 19.31 -6.21
CA VAL A 128 9.89 18.34 -7.30
C VAL A 128 9.97 16.92 -6.78
N CYS A 129 9.27 15.99 -7.42
CA CYS A 129 9.36 14.55 -7.15
C CYS A 129 10.78 14.01 -7.41
N LEU A 130 11.05 12.76 -7.02
CA LEU A 130 12.36 12.10 -7.21
C LEU A 130 12.92 12.21 -8.63
N ASP A 131 12.07 12.24 -9.67
CA ASP A 131 12.46 12.38 -11.08
C ASP A 131 12.49 13.83 -11.62
N GLY A 132 12.22 14.83 -10.77
CA GLY A 132 12.16 16.23 -11.16
C GLY A 132 10.79 16.72 -11.65
N THR A 133 9.76 15.87 -11.68
CA THR A 133 8.40 16.30 -12.03
C THR A 133 7.71 17.07 -10.91
N LEU A 134 6.67 17.85 -11.25
CA LEU A 134 5.91 18.60 -10.25
C LEU A 134 5.16 17.65 -9.29
N PRO A 135 5.09 17.97 -7.99
CA PRO A 135 4.20 17.29 -7.06
C PRO A 135 2.73 17.58 -7.39
N GLY A 136 1.82 16.75 -6.87
CA GLY A 136 0.39 16.92 -7.12
C GLY A 136 -0.48 16.41 -5.99
N TYR A 137 -1.76 16.77 -6.05
CA TYR A 137 -2.77 16.41 -5.07
C TYR A 137 -4.13 16.21 -5.74
N HIS A 138 -5.06 15.57 -5.03
CA HIS A 138 -6.48 15.49 -5.38
C HIS A 138 -7.27 16.30 -4.36
N LEU A 139 -8.26 17.07 -4.80
CA LEU A 139 -9.09 17.91 -3.94
C LEU A 139 -10.57 17.71 -4.27
N ASP A 140 -11.33 17.34 -3.25
CA ASP A 140 -12.79 17.36 -3.26
C ASP A 140 -13.28 18.46 -2.29
N ARG A 141 -14.18 19.32 -2.76
CA ARG A 141 -14.56 20.53 -2.02
C ARG A 141 -15.61 20.24 -0.96
N GLY A 142 -15.44 20.89 0.19
CA GLY A 142 -16.40 20.83 1.28
C GLY A 142 -17.69 21.58 0.96
N PHE A 143 -18.75 21.23 1.67
CA PHE A 143 -20.08 21.82 1.50
C PHE A 143 -20.81 21.95 2.85
N GLY A 144 -21.85 22.79 2.88
CA GLY A 144 -22.65 23.02 4.08
C GLY A 144 -21.79 23.47 5.27
N SER A 145 -21.99 22.83 6.43
CA SER A 145 -21.24 23.13 7.65
C SER A 145 -19.74 22.81 7.57
N GLY A 146 -19.33 21.90 6.68
CA GLY A 146 -17.93 21.49 6.48
C GLY A 146 -17.17 22.33 5.46
N ALA A 147 -17.81 23.32 4.81
CA ALA A 147 -17.17 24.12 3.75
C ALA A 147 -15.91 24.89 4.21
N ASN A 148 -15.79 25.19 5.51
CA ASN A 148 -14.61 25.82 6.12
C ASN A 148 -13.80 24.85 7.00
N SER A 149 -13.97 23.54 6.82
CA SER A 149 -13.20 22.50 7.49
C SER A 149 -12.33 21.75 6.48
N TRP A 150 -11.14 21.31 6.90
CA TRP A 150 -10.11 20.78 5.99
C TRP A 150 -9.52 19.47 6.51
N LEU A 151 -9.50 18.45 5.66
CA LEU A 151 -8.84 17.17 5.90
C LEU A 151 -7.74 16.99 4.86
N ILE A 152 -6.48 16.94 5.31
CA ILE A 152 -5.33 16.69 4.46
C ILE A 152 -4.84 15.26 4.71
N GLN A 153 -5.02 14.37 3.74
CA GLN A 153 -4.55 12.99 3.76
C GLN A 153 -3.21 12.87 3.01
N LEU A 154 -2.15 12.50 3.73
CA LEU A 154 -0.84 12.23 3.17
C LEU A 154 -0.76 10.79 2.66
N GLU A 155 -0.49 10.61 1.37
CA GLU A 155 -0.36 9.28 0.78
C GLU A 155 0.86 8.54 1.35
N GLY A 156 0.67 7.29 1.78
CA GLY A 156 1.77 6.40 2.20
C GLY A 156 2.50 5.74 1.04
N GLY A 157 3.34 4.74 1.27
CA GLY A 157 3.94 3.93 0.19
C GLY A 157 5.39 3.53 0.36
N GLY A 158 5.85 3.35 1.60
CA GLY A 158 7.23 2.97 1.92
C GLY A 158 8.27 4.04 1.59
N TRP A 159 9.54 3.65 1.57
CA TRP A 159 10.67 4.56 1.39
C TRP A 159 11.66 4.03 0.36
N CYS A 160 12.56 4.89 -0.09
CA CYS A 160 13.79 4.43 -0.73
C CYS A 160 14.99 4.78 0.16
N ASN A 161 15.83 3.79 0.42
CA ASN A 161 16.85 3.80 1.47
C ASN A 161 18.28 3.61 0.94
N ASN A 162 18.47 3.46 -0.36
CA ASN A 162 19.77 3.43 -1.01
C ASN A 162 19.63 4.01 -2.43
N HIS A 163 20.77 4.32 -3.06
CA HIS A 163 20.78 4.89 -4.40
C HIS A 163 19.98 4.05 -5.41
N ARG A 164 20.18 2.73 -5.43
CA ARG A 164 19.49 1.80 -6.34
C ARG A 164 17.98 1.84 -6.14
N SER A 165 17.50 1.75 -4.89
CA SER A 165 16.07 1.76 -4.60
C SER A 165 15.43 3.11 -4.95
N CYS A 166 16.15 4.22 -4.80
CA CYS A 166 15.66 5.54 -5.21
C CYS A 166 15.64 5.73 -6.72
N VAL A 167 16.66 5.27 -7.45
CA VAL A 167 16.67 5.27 -8.93
C VAL A 167 15.50 4.44 -9.47
N TYR A 168 15.26 3.25 -8.91
CA TYR A 168 14.11 2.43 -9.28
C TYR A 168 12.78 3.13 -8.96
N ARG A 169 12.68 3.76 -7.79
CA ARG A 169 11.44 4.41 -7.37
C ARG A 169 11.05 5.60 -8.24
N LYS A 170 12.02 6.34 -8.79
CA LYS A 170 11.76 7.53 -9.64
C LYS A 170 11.00 7.19 -10.93
N THR A 171 11.05 5.93 -11.40
CA THR A 171 10.30 5.44 -12.57
C THR A 171 8.90 4.90 -12.23
N SER A 172 8.36 5.26 -11.08
CA SER A 172 7.05 4.80 -10.60
C SER A 172 6.15 5.96 -10.15
N ARG A 173 4.86 5.67 -9.89
CA ARG A 173 3.90 6.64 -9.32
C ARG A 173 4.34 7.24 -7.98
N ARG A 174 5.32 6.60 -7.33
CA ARG A 174 5.89 6.96 -6.02
C ARG A 174 7.16 7.78 -6.09
N GLY A 175 7.59 8.14 -7.30
CA GLY A 175 8.74 9.03 -7.52
C GLY A 175 8.57 9.98 -8.69
N SER A 176 7.43 9.93 -9.40
CA SER A 176 7.14 10.81 -10.53
C SER A 176 5.63 10.97 -10.76
N SER A 177 5.19 12.20 -10.99
CA SER A 177 3.79 12.50 -11.30
C SER A 177 3.37 12.07 -12.71
N LYS A 178 4.32 11.70 -13.59
CA LYS A 178 4.01 11.11 -14.90
C LYS A 178 3.22 9.81 -14.75
N PHE A 179 3.57 9.00 -13.76
CA PHE A 179 2.98 7.68 -13.51
C PHE A 179 1.86 7.69 -12.48
N MET A 180 1.54 8.85 -11.88
CA MET A 180 0.39 8.96 -10.98
C MET A 180 -0.93 8.76 -11.73
N GLU A 181 -1.85 8.06 -11.07
CA GLU A 181 -3.25 7.93 -11.47
C GLU A 181 -3.84 9.32 -11.69
N LYS A 182 -4.49 9.52 -12.84
CA LYS A 182 -5.03 10.83 -13.23
C LYS A 182 -6.29 11.21 -12.46
N ALA A 183 -6.95 10.23 -11.85
CA ALA A 183 -8.02 10.43 -10.90
C ALA A 183 -8.03 9.30 -9.87
N LEU A 184 -8.54 9.58 -8.66
CA LEU A 184 -8.69 8.61 -7.58
C LEU A 184 -10.12 8.61 -7.05
N ALA A 185 -10.65 7.44 -6.72
CA ALA A 185 -11.84 7.33 -5.90
C ALA A 185 -11.48 7.66 -4.46
N PHE A 186 -12.28 8.51 -3.81
CA PHE A 186 -12.13 8.80 -2.40
C PHE A 186 -13.02 7.86 -1.58
N THR A 187 -12.41 7.11 -0.67
CA THR A 187 -13.04 6.09 0.18
C THR A 187 -12.64 6.30 1.64
N GLY A 188 -13.29 5.58 2.57
CA GLY A 188 -12.95 5.65 3.98
C GLY A 188 -13.08 7.09 4.51
N ILE A 189 -12.06 7.56 5.23
CA ILE A 189 -11.99 8.93 5.77
C ILE A 189 -12.09 10.04 4.70
N LEU A 190 -11.85 9.73 3.43
CA LEU A 190 -11.98 10.67 2.32
C LEU A 190 -13.34 10.59 1.60
N SER A 191 -14.20 9.61 1.91
CA SER A 191 -15.51 9.51 1.26
C SER A 191 -16.34 10.78 1.51
N ASN A 192 -17.11 11.20 0.51
CA ASN A 192 -18.05 12.31 0.60
C ASN A 192 -19.48 11.88 0.99
N ARG A 193 -19.66 10.60 1.34
CA ARG A 193 -20.94 10.04 1.78
C ARG A 193 -20.98 9.94 3.30
N SER A 194 -22.02 10.48 3.92
CA SER A 194 -22.22 10.43 5.37
C SER A 194 -22.34 8.99 5.91
N GLU A 195 -22.84 8.07 5.08
CA GLU A 195 -23.00 6.66 5.44
C GLU A 195 -21.65 5.92 5.49
N GLU A 196 -20.61 6.49 4.89
CA GLU A 196 -19.26 5.94 4.85
C GLU A 196 -18.26 6.71 5.71
N ASN A 197 -18.48 8.01 5.87
CA ASN A 197 -17.59 8.93 6.55
C ASN A 197 -18.39 9.94 7.38
N PRO A 198 -18.98 9.53 8.50
CA PRO A 198 -20.06 10.25 9.16
C PRO A 198 -19.70 11.69 9.57
N ASP A 199 -18.44 11.93 9.91
CA ASP A 199 -18.01 13.21 10.49
C ASP A 199 -17.24 14.12 9.52
N PHE A 200 -16.55 13.55 8.51
CA PHE A 200 -15.68 14.32 7.60
C PHE A 200 -16.20 14.36 6.15
N PHE A 201 -17.36 13.75 5.85
CA PHE A 201 -17.92 13.64 4.49
C PHE A 201 -18.26 14.97 3.80
N ASN A 202 -18.34 16.08 4.53
CA ASN A 202 -18.64 17.39 3.96
C ASN A 202 -17.50 18.42 4.09
N TRP A 203 -16.31 17.98 4.51
CA TRP A 203 -15.11 18.82 4.60
C TRP A 203 -14.44 19.04 3.24
N ASN A 204 -13.54 20.02 3.14
CA ASN A 204 -12.57 20.01 2.04
C ASN A 204 -11.61 18.86 2.28
N ARG A 205 -11.55 17.90 1.35
CA ARG A 205 -10.75 16.68 1.48
C ARG A 205 -9.66 16.68 0.43
N ILE A 206 -8.42 16.59 0.87
CA ILE A 206 -7.25 16.59 0.01
C ILE A 206 -6.50 15.29 0.20
N LYS A 207 -6.05 14.68 -0.90
CA LYS A 207 -5.01 13.64 -0.89
C LYS A 207 -3.74 14.18 -1.54
N LEU A 208 -2.72 14.50 -0.74
CA LEU A 208 -1.41 14.91 -1.24
C LEU A 208 -0.65 13.66 -1.71
N ARG A 209 -0.21 13.66 -2.97
CA ARG A 209 0.47 12.51 -3.57
C ARG A 209 1.91 12.43 -3.11
N TYR A 210 2.36 11.21 -2.84
CA TYR A 210 3.68 10.94 -2.28
C TYR A 210 4.68 10.56 -3.36
N CYS A 211 5.74 11.36 -3.50
CA CYS A 211 6.74 11.17 -4.55
C CYS A 211 8.19 11.53 -4.16
N ASP A 212 8.48 11.75 -2.87
CA ASP A 212 9.83 12.09 -2.39
C ASP A 212 10.60 10.89 -1.81
N GLY A 213 9.89 9.88 -1.28
CA GLY A 213 10.53 8.69 -0.74
C GLY A 213 11.08 8.81 0.69
N ALA A 214 10.82 9.90 1.41
CA ALA A 214 11.21 10.14 2.82
C ALA A 214 10.09 10.77 3.67
N SER A 215 8.83 10.35 3.50
CA SER A 215 7.72 10.87 4.32
C SER A 215 7.67 12.42 4.35
N PHE A 216 7.90 13.06 3.21
CA PHE A 216 7.92 14.52 3.07
C PHE A 216 9.02 15.23 3.91
N SER A 217 10.11 14.57 4.27
CA SER A 217 11.16 15.15 5.13
C SER A 217 12.49 15.47 4.45
N GLY A 218 12.81 14.89 3.27
CA GLY A 218 14.10 15.11 2.60
C GLY A 218 14.29 16.52 2.05
N ASP A 219 15.50 17.08 2.14
CA ASP A 219 15.92 18.23 1.32
C ASP A 219 17.38 18.12 0.85
N SER A 220 17.61 17.23 -0.11
CA SER A 220 18.89 17.07 -0.78
C SER A 220 18.71 16.70 -2.26
N GLN A 221 19.82 16.55 -2.97
CA GLN A 221 19.82 16.03 -4.33
C GLN A 221 21.09 15.23 -4.60
N ASP A 222 20.99 14.25 -5.49
CA ASP A 222 22.11 13.59 -6.13
C ASP A 222 22.13 14.00 -7.60
N GLU A 223 23.05 14.92 -7.92
CA GLU A 223 23.19 15.50 -9.26
C GLU A 223 23.60 14.45 -10.30
N SER A 224 24.38 13.44 -9.88
CA SER A 224 24.94 12.43 -10.79
C SER A 224 23.85 11.54 -11.40
N SER A 225 22.83 11.22 -10.62
CA SER A 225 21.71 10.37 -11.04
C SER A 225 20.40 11.13 -11.23
N GLN A 226 20.45 12.47 -11.23
CA GLN A 226 19.28 13.36 -11.33
C GLN A 226 18.16 12.91 -10.37
N LEU A 227 18.52 12.72 -9.11
CA LEU A 227 17.61 12.33 -8.04
C LEU A 227 17.38 13.52 -7.11
N PHE A 228 16.10 13.85 -6.90
CA PHE A 228 15.69 15.00 -6.12
C PHE A 228 14.97 14.55 -4.85
N TYR A 229 15.65 14.65 -3.70
CA TYR A 229 15.09 14.32 -2.40
C TYR A 229 14.45 15.56 -1.79
N ARG A 230 13.26 15.94 -2.26
CA ARG A 230 12.63 17.25 -1.97
C ARG A 230 11.37 17.17 -1.12
N GLY A 231 11.25 16.15 -0.27
CA GLY A 231 10.10 15.94 0.60
C GLY A 231 9.70 17.19 1.39
N GLN A 232 10.63 17.82 2.11
CA GLN A 232 10.34 19.00 2.93
C GLN A 232 9.86 20.19 2.08
N ARG A 233 10.42 20.35 0.88
CA ARG A 233 9.98 21.41 -0.05
C ARG A 233 8.61 21.13 -0.64
N ILE A 234 8.31 19.87 -0.99
CA ILE A 234 6.99 19.44 -1.45
C ILE A 234 5.95 19.72 -0.37
N TRP A 235 6.24 19.38 0.89
CA TRP A 235 5.40 19.71 2.03
C TRP A 235 5.10 21.22 2.11
N GLN A 236 6.14 22.06 2.09
CA GLN A 236 5.99 23.51 2.18
C GLN A 236 5.12 24.08 1.05
N VAL A 237 5.41 23.75 -0.21
CA VAL A 237 4.62 24.29 -1.34
C VAL A 237 3.20 23.75 -1.37
N ALA A 238 2.98 22.50 -0.94
CA ALA A 238 1.63 21.94 -0.83
C ALA A 238 0.81 22.65 0.25
N MET A 239 1.40 22.92 1.41
CA MET A 239 0.69 23.65 2.45
C MET A 239 0.38 25.09 2.04
N GLU A 240 1.32 25.79 1.39
CA GLU A 240 1.10 27.13 0.82
C GLU A 240 -0.04 27.13 -0.21
N GLU A 241 -0.04 26.15 -1.12
CA GLU A 241 -1.12 25.94 -2.09
C GLU A 241 -2.47 25.78 -1.38
N PHE A 242 -2.57 24.90 -0.39
CA PHE A 242 -3.83 24.65 0.32
C PHE A 242 -4.31 25.87 1.12
N LEU A 243 -3.40 26.61 1.75
CA LEU A 243 -3.70 27.90 2.38
C LEU A 243 -4.28 28.90 1.37
N SER A 244 -3.71 28.96 0.17
CA SER A 244 -4.20 29.81 -0.94
C SER A 244 -5.59 29.40 -1.44
N LEU A 245 -5.89 28.10 -1.43
CA LEU A 245 -7.18 27.53 -1.83
C LEU A 245 -8.29 27.73 -0.80
N GLY A 246 -7.99 28.34 0.34
CA GLY A 246 -8.95 28.73 1.37
C GLY A 246 -8.64 28.21 2.78
N MET A 247 -7.67 27.29 2.94
CA MET A 247 -7.38 26.66 4.23
C MET A 247 -6.94 27.67 5.29
N LYS A 248 -6.40 28.83 4.88
CA LYS A 248 -6.04 29.92 5.82
C LYS A 248 -7.21 30.45 6.65
N GLN A 249 -8.46 30.22 6.20
CA GLN A 249 -9.70 30.61 6.90
C GLN A 249 -10.39 29.41 7.57
N ALA A 250 -9.70 28.28 7.72
CA ALA A 250 -10.28 27.08 8.28
C ALA A 250 -10.74 27.29 9.72
N ASN A 251 -11.96 26.83 10.03
CA ASN A 251 -12.43 26.69 11.41
C ASN A 251 -11.80 25.46 12.06
N GLN A 252 -11.62 24.41 11.27
CA GLN A 252 -11.18 23.09 11.69
C GLN A 252 -10.23 22.51 10.64
N ALA A 253 -9.16 21.86 11.08
CA ALA A 253 -8.23 21.18 10.20
C ALA A 253 -7.72 19.87 10.83
N LEU A 254 -7.71 18.80 10.04
CA LEU A 254 -7.16 17.50 10.40
C LEU A 254 -6.03 17.16 9.42
N LEU A 255 -4.81 17.00 9.92
CA LEU A 255 -3.73 16.38 9.17
C LEU A 255 -3.77 14.88 9.40
N SER A 256 -3.90 14.09 8.34
CA SER A 256 -3.92 12.64 8.42
C SER A 256 -3.02 12.01 7.36
N GLY A 257 -2.76 10.73 7.48
CA GLY A 257 -2.01 9.97 6.50
C GLY A 257 -1.89 8.51 6.92
N CYS A 258 -1.63 7.64 5.95
CA CYS A 258 -1.34 6.24 6.22
C CYS A 258 0.14 5.90 5.99
N SER A 259 0.74 4.99 6.78
CA SER A 259 2.01 4.34 6.48
C SER A 259 3.13 5.39 6.47
N ALA A 260 3.90 5.51 5.39
CA ALA A 260 4.83 6.63 5.22
C ALA A 260 4.18 8.01 5.36
N GLY A 261 2.91 8.16 4.98
CA GLY A 261 2.12 9.39 5.19
C GLY A 261 1.61 9.54 6.62
N GLY A 262 1.40 8.44 7.35
CA GLY A 262 1.11 8.46 8.78
C GLY A 262 2.33 8.87 9.59
N LEU A 263 3.52 8.36 9.23
CA LEU A 263 4.77 8.87 9.77
C LEU A 263 4.95 10.35 9.43
N ALA A 264 4.62 10.78 8.20
CA ALA A 264 4.65 12.19 7.85
C ALA A 264 3.68 13.04 8.69
N SER A 265 2.49 12.53 9.02
CA SER A 265 1.54 13.26 9.87
C SER A 265 2.05 13.40 11.32
N ILE A 266 2.83 12.44 11.83
CA ILE A 266 3.59 12.56 13.09
C ILE A 266 4.64 13.66 12.96
N LEU A 267 5.47 13.56 11.93
CA LEU A 267 6.64 14.42 11.72
C LEU A 267 6.26 15.89 11.53
N HIS A 268 5.18 16.17 10.80
CA HIS A 268 4.78 17.53 10.43
C HIS A 268 3.58 18.08 11.22
N CYS A 269 3.13 17.39 12.29
CA CYS A 269 1.92 17.78 13.01
C CYS A 269 2.01 19.20 13.59
N ASP A 270 3.10 19.51 14.30
CA ASP A 270 3.27 20.82 14.93
C ASP A 270 3.52 21.92 13.89
N GLU A 271 4.28 21.64 12.82
CA GLU A 271 4.42 22.55 11.68
C GLU A 271 3.05 22.89 11.08
N PHE A 272 2.19 21.88 10.88
CA PHE A 272 0.84 22.08 10.36
C PHE A 272 -0.04 22.95 11.28
N ARG A 273 0.07 22.74 12.60
CA ARG A 273 -0.63 23.57 13.60
C ARG A 273 -0.21 25.03 13.52
N GLU A 274 1.09 25.29 13.33
CA GLU A 274 1.67 26.63 13.31
C GLU A 274 1.30 27.43 12.05
N LEU A 275 0.99 26.75 10.94
CA LEU A 275 0.55 27.39 9.69
C LEU A 275 -0.84 28.03 9.78
N LEU A 276 -1.65 27.62 10.76
CA LEU A 276 -3.04 28.03 10.88
C LEU A 276 -3.25 28.98 12.06
N PRO A 277 -4.25 29.89 11.99
CA PRO A 277 -4.58 30.80 13.08
C PRO A 277 -4.74 30.07 14.42
N SER A 278 -4.44 30.77 15.52
CA SER A 278 -4.61 30.22 16.86
C SER A 278 -6.07 29.81 17.16
N SER A 279 -7.03 30.45 16.51
CA SER A 279 -8.47 30.16 16.59
C SER A 279 -8.91 28.88 15.85
N THR A 280 -8.11 28.37 14.93
CA THR A 280 -8.43 27.15 14.18
C THR A 280 -8.22 25.92 15.08
N LYS A 281 -9.22 25.04 15.15
CA LYS A 281 -9.05 23.73 15.80
C LYS A 281 -8.21 22.85 14.87
N VAL A 282 -7.00 22.51 15.29
CA VAL A 282 -6.11 21.63 14.53
C VAL A 282 -5.78 20.40 15.36
N LYS A 283 -5.91 19.23 14.76
CA LYS A 283 -5.44 17.95 15.32
C LYS A 283 -4.80 17.09 14.22
N CYS A 284 -4.06 16.06 14.61
CA CYS A 284 -3.41 15.14 13.66
C CYS A 284 -3.80 13.68 13.89
N LEU A 285 -3.87 12.89 12.82
CA LEU A 285 -4.15 11.46 12.86
C LEU A 285 -3.04 10.71 12.12
N SER A 286 -2.39 9.78 12.80
CA SER A 286 -1.45 8.84 12.17
C SER A 286 -2.08 7.46 12.11
N ASP A 287 -2.32 6.98 10.89
CA ASP A 287 -2.77 5.62 10.61
C ASP A 287 -1.59 4.76 10.14
N ALA A 288 -1.29 3.68 10.86
CA ALA A 288 -0.18 2.77 10.56
C ALA A 288 1.16 3.51 10.36
N GLY A 289 1.34 4.65 11.03
CA GLY A 289 2.50 5.53 10.89
C GLY A 289 3.54 5.38 12.00
N MET A 290 3.18 4.72 13.09
CA MET A 290 4.11 4.37 14.16
C MET A 290 4.84 3.08 13.82
N PHE A 291 6.14 3.18 13.53
CA PHE A 291 7.01 2.04 13.30
C PHE A 291 8.02 1.89 14.44
N LEU A 292 8.14 0.68 14.96
CA LEU A 292 9.03 0.39 16.08
C LEU A 292 10.36 -0.22 15.62
N ASP A 293 11.47 0.29 16.13
CA ASP A 293 12.78 -0.33 15.96
C ASP A 293 12.92 -1.56 16.87
N SER A 294 12.35 -2.68 16.42
CA SER A 294 12.39 -3.97 17.09
C SER A 294 13.39 -4.92 16.45
N VAL A 295 13.78 -5.92 17.23
CA VAL A 295 14.61 -7.03 16.76
C VAL A 295 13.82 -7.89 15.77
N ASP A 296 14.43 -8.24 14.65
CA ASP A 296 13.86 -9.14 13.64
C ASP A 296 14.08 -10.62 14.01
N VAL A 297 13.49 -11.53 13.24
CA VAL A 297 13.54 -12.98 13.50
C VAL A 297 14.93 -13.60 13.40
N SER A 298 15.91 -12.87 12.87
CA SER A 298 17.32 -13.27 12.83
C SER A 298 18.15 -12.70 14.00
N GLY A 299 17.54 -11.88 14.87
CA GLY A 299 18.24 -11.16 15.93
C GLY A 299 18.83 -9.81 15.49
N GLY A 300 18.56 -9.38 14.26
CA GLY A 300 19.02 -8.11 13.69
C GLY A 300 18.04 -6.95 13.92
N HIS A 301 18.34 -5.79 13.33
CA HIS A 301 17.47 -4.60 13.34
C HIS A 301 17.19 -4.13 11.90
N SER A 302 16.43 -4.94 11.15
CA SER A 302 16.12 -4.65 9.74
C SER A 302 15.51 -3.26 9.51
N LEU A 303 14.57 -2.81 10.35
CA LEU A 303 13.98 -1.47 10.23
C LEU A 303 14.99 -0.34 10.49
N ARG A 304 15.81 -0.46 11.53
CA ARG A 304 16.88 0.51 11.83
C ARG A 304 17.82 0.66 10.64
N ASN A 305 18.24 -0.47 10.06
CA ASN A 305 19.12 -0.48 8.89
C ASN A 305 18.46 0.20 7.68
N MET A 306 17.16 -0.07 7.46
CA MET A 306 16.40 0.59 6.40
C MET A 306 16.35 2.11 6.62
N PHE A 307 15.95 2.58 7.80
CA PHE A 307 15.83 4.01 8.09
C PHE A 307 17.18 4.72 8.16
N GLN A 308 18.25 4.06 8.60
CA GLN A 308 19.61 4.61 8.51
C GLN A 308 19.97 4.92 7.06
N GLY A 309 19.58 4.05 6.12
CA GLY A 309 19.71 4.28 4.69
C GLY A 309 18.90 5.50 4.21
N VAL A 310 17.62 5.62 4.60
CA VAL A 310 16.77 6.78 4.27
C VAL A 310 17.40 8.08 4.78
N VAL A 311 17.81 8.10 6.06
CA VAL A 311 18.43 9.26 6.72
C VAL A 311 19.73 9.67 6.03
N THR A 312 20.54 8.69 5.60
CA THR A 312 21.83 8.95 4.96
C THR A 312 21.64 9.47 3.54
N VAL A 313 20.87 8.76 2.71
CA VAL A 313 20.67 9.09 1.29
C VAL A 313 19.97 10.43 1.12
N GLN A 314 19.00 10.73 1.99
CA GLN A 314 18.19 11.94 1.89
C GLN A 314 18.65 13.04 2.85
N ASN A 315 19.83 12.87 3.46
CA ASN A 315 20.52 13.85 4.30
C ASN A 315 19.68 14.41 5.47
N LEU A 316 18.92 13.55 6.13
CA LEU A 316 17.99 13.92 7.23
C LEU A 316 18.70 14.17 8.57
N GLN A 317 20.02 13.96 8.67
CA GLN A 317 20.73 14.02 9.96
C GLN A 317 20.68 15.40 10.64
N LYS A 318 20.50 16.48 9.86
CA LYS A 318 20.41 17.85 10.40
C LYS A 318 19.07 18.15 11.08
N ASP A 319 18.02 17.40 10.75
CA ASP A 319 16.63 17.70 11.13
C ASP A 319 16.10 16.79 12.25
N LEU A 320 16.86 15.78 12.66
CA LEU A 320 16.46 14.81 13.70
C LEU A 320 16.77 15.29 15.13
N SER A 321 17.67 16.27 15.31
CA SER A 321 18.10 16.75 16.62
C SER A 321 17.10 17.71 17.31
N SER A 322 16.02 18.11 16.64
CA SER A 322 15.08 19.14 17.11
C SER A 322 13.64 18.65 17.37
N ARG A 323 13.31 17.40 17.00
CA ARG A 323 11.92 16.89 17.09
C ARG A 323 11.65 16.26 18.46
N GLN A 324 11.40 17.13 19.45
CA GLN A 324 10.85 16.78 20.76
C GLN A 324 9.34 16.48 20.68
N ASP A 325 8.80 15.91 21.74
CA ASP A 325 7.38 15.52 21.94
C ASP A 325 6.37 16.38 21.17
N ILE A 326 5.49 15.71 20.40
CA ILE A 326 4.42 16.35 19.63
C ILE A 326 3.47 17.06 20.60
N LYS A 327 3.29 18.37 20.39
CA LYS A 327 2.46 19.20 21.28
C LYS A 327 1.00 19.25 20.83
N THR A 328 0.80 19.21 19.52
CA THR A 328 -0.54 19.26 18.93
C THR A 328 -1.28 17.95 19.20
N PRO A 329 -2.56 17.98 19.60
CA PRO A 329 -3.33 16.77 19.88
C PRO A 329 -3.28 15.80 18.71
N MET A 330 -2.87 14.56 18.99
CA MET A 330 -2.72 13.52 17.98
C MET A 330 -3.54 12.27 18.33
N PHE A 331 -4.06 11.63 17.29
CA PHE A 331 -4.65 10.29 17.36
C PHE A 331 -3.71 9.30 16.70
N LEU A 332 -3.33 8.25 17.44
CA LEU A 332 -2.60 7.11 16.88
C LEU A 332 -3.58 5.98 16.61
N LEU A 333 -3.76 5.66 15.33
CA LEU A 333 -4.43 4.46 14.85
C LEU A 333 -3.35 3.52 14.32
N ASN A 334 -3.09 2.43 15.01
CA ASN A 334 -2.06 1.49 14.59
C ASN A 334 -2.54 0.08 14.92
N THR A 335 -2.36 -0.88 14.03
CA THR A 335 -2.56 -2.28 14.40
C THR A 335 -1.39 -2.75 15.27
N ALA A 336 -1.67 -3.59 16.26
CA ALA A 336 -0.64 -4.20 17.09
C ALA A 336 0.29 -5.14 16.27
N TYR A 337 -0.23 -5.67 15.17
CA TYR A 337 0.46 -6.56 14.24
C TYR A 337 0.44 -5.97 12.83
N ASP A 338 1.07 -4.80 12.67
CA ASP A 338 1.13 -4.11 11.39
C ASP A 338 1.76 -5.02 10.31
N SER A 339 0.92 -5.36 9.32
CA SER A 339 1.29 -6.36 8.30
C SER A 339 2.45 -5.89 7.40
N TRP A 340 2.65 -4.58 7.25
CA TRP A 340 3.81 -4.05 6.54
C TRP A 340 5.06 -4.20 7.40
N GLN A 341 5.00 -3.84 8.68
CA GLN A 341 6.14 -3.95 9.57
C GLN A 341 6.55 -5.42 9.80
N ILE A 342 5.58 -6.34 9.83
CA ILE A 342 5.86 -7.79 9.85
C ILE A 342 6.66 -8.22 8.62
N GLN A 343 6.24 -7.79 7.42
CA GLN A 343 6.86 -8.20 6.17
C GLN A 343 8.21 -7.56 5.91
N GLU A 344 8.34 -6.26 6.15
CA GLU A 344 9.50 -5.46 5.74
C GLU A 344 10.53 -5.29 6.86
N SER A 345 10.14 -5.53 8.12
CA SER A 345 11.00 -5.31 9.27
C SER A 345 11.19 -6.53 10.14
N LEU A 346 10.11 -7.15 10.62
CA LEU A 346 10.24 -8.22 11.63
C LEU A 346 10.71 -9.53 11.02
N ALA A 347 10.24 -9.88 9.83
CA ALA A 347 10.68 -11.09 9.14
C ALA A 347 10.85 -10.88 7.63
N PRO A 348 11.66 -9.90 7.18
CA PRO A 348 11.95 -9.74 5.75
C PRO A 348 12.71 -10.95 5.19
N PRO A 349 12.70 -11.17 3.85
CA PRO A 349 13.43 -12.28 3.24
C PRO A 349 14.91 -12.36 3.62
N THR A 350 15.54 -11.22 3.90
CA THR A 350 16.94 -11.14 4.36
C THR A 350 17.15 -11.66 5.79
N ALA A 351 16.13 -11.59 6.65
CA ALA A 351 16.16 -12.10 8.02
C ALA A 351 15.58 -13.54 8.12
N ASP A 352 14.81 -13.97 7.12
CA ASP A 352 14.25 -15.32 7.01
C ASP A 352 14.66 -16.01 5.69
N PRO A 353 15.96 -16.26 5.45
CA PRO A 353 16.43 -16.86 4.20
C PRO A 353 15.93 -18.29 4.00
N GLY A 354 15.56 -18.99 5.09
CA GLY A 354 14.97 -20.33 5.04
C GLY A 354 13.46 -20.35 4.76
N GLY A 355 12.79 -19.19 4.74
CA GLY A 355 11.36 -19.08 4.47
C GLY A 355 10.46 -19.67 5.56
N ILE A 356 10.95 -19.78 6.80
CA ILE A 356 10.23 -20.35 7.95
C ILE A 356 8.98 -19.52 8.27
N TRP A 357 9.07 -18.21 8.07
CA TRP A 357 8.01 -17.24 8.32
C TRP A 357 7.15 -16.95 7.10
N LYS A 358 7.48 -17.50 5.91
CA LYS A 358 6.76 -17.22 4.66
C LYS A 358 5.25 -17.47 4.81
N ALA A 359 4.85 -18.65 5.24
CA ALA A 359 3.45 -19.01 5.41
C ALA A 359 2.73 -18.17 6.49
N CYS A 360 3.41 -17.89 7.60
CA CYS A 360 2.86 -17.12 8.72
C CYS A 360 2.65 -15.63 8.36
N LYS A 361 3.60 -15.00 7.66
CA LYS A 361 3.44 -13.62 7.19
C LYS A 361 2.42 -13.48 6.07
N SER A 362 2.22 -14.55 5.29
CA SER A 362 1.27 -14.59 4.18
C SER A 362 -0.14 -14.69 4.71
N ASP A 363 -0.34 -15.65 5.62
CA ASP A 363 -1.60 -15.91 6.28
C ASP A 363 -1.27 -16.21 7.74
N HIS A 364 -1.58 -15.23 8.60
CA HIS A 364 -1.35 -15.30 10.02
C HIS A 364 -2.04 -16.50 10.71
N SER A 365 -3.08 -17.09 10.11
CA SER A 365 -3.70 -18.32 10.61
C SER A 365 -2.77 -19.54 10.51
N ARG A 366 -1.74 -19.46 9.66
CA ARG A 366 -0.71 -20.49 9.46
C ARG A 366 0.49 -20.32 10.40
N CYS A 367 0.49 -19.30 11.26
CA CYS A 367 1.52 -19.14 12.28
C CYS A 367 1.42 -20.22 13.35
N ASN A 368 2.55 -20.81 13.73
CA ASN A 368 2.61 -21.67 14.91
C ASN A 368 2.67 -20.83 16.20
N SER A 369 2.59 -21.50 17.36
CA SER A 369 2.54 -20.82 18.66
C SER A 369 3.78 -19.96 18.96
N SER A 370 4.98 -20.36 18.54
CA SER A 370 6.19 -19.56 18.78
C SER A 370 6.24 -18.32 17.86
N GLN A 371 5.74 -18.43 16.63
CA GLN A 371 5.62 -17.29 15.72
C GLN A 371 4.60 -16.26 16.23
N ILE A 372 3.45 -16.72 16.74
CA ILE A 372 2.49 -15.83 17.40
C ILE A 372 3.10 -15.21 18.65
N GLN A 373 3.81 -15.98 19.47
CA GLN A 373 4.47 -15.43 20.67
C GLN A 373 5.45 -14.30 20.32
N PHE A 374 6.24 -14.43 19.26
CA PHE A 374 7.12 -13.37 18.78
C PHE A 374 6.34 -12.09 18.41
N PHE A 375 5.21 -12.23 17.70
CA PHE A 375 4.34 -11.09 17.41
C PHE A 375 3.69 -10.50 18.67
N GLN A 376 3.40 -11.31 19.69
CA GLN A 376 2.92 -10.81 20.99
C GLN A 376 3.98 -10.00 21.74
N GLU A 377 5.23 -10.44 21.68
CA GLU A 377 6.36 -9.69 22.26
C GLU A 377 6.54 -8.35 21.54
N PHE A 378 6.42 -8.33 20.22
CA PHE A 378 6.39 -7.09 19.44
C PHE A 378 5.25 -6.16 19.85
N ARG A 379 4.02 -6.68 19.98
CA ARG A 379 2.87 -5.92 20.50
C ARG A 379 3.17 -5.30 21.86
N ASN A 380 3.75 -6.06 22.78
CA ASN A 380 4.05 -5.56 24.12
C ASN A 380 5.08 -4.42 24.09
N GLN A 381 6.07 -4.48 23.19
CA GLN A 381 7.00 -3.37 22.99
C GLN A 381 6.29 -2.13 22.41
N MET A 382 5.37 -2.30 21.46
CA MET A 382 4.57 -1.20 20.93
C MET A 382 3.72 -0.55 22.04
N LEU A 383 3.03 -1.35 22.86
CA LEU A 383 2.23 -0.85 23.97
C LEU A 383 3.06 -0.10 25.02
N PHE A 384 4.27 -0.58 25.29
CA PHE A 384 5.22 0.13 26.15
C PHE A 384 5.63 1.48 25.55
N ALA A 385 5.91 1.52 24.25
CA ALA A 385 6.33 2.73 23.55
C ALA A 385 5.24 3.82 23.50
N VAL A 386 3.96 3.45 23.42
CA VAL A 386 2.85 4.43 23.43
C VAL A 386 2.41 4.87 24.83
N ASN A 387 2.97 4.29 25.89
CA ASN A 387 2.51 4.56 27.25
C ASN A 387 2.62 6.05 27.62
N SER A 388 3.76 6.69 27.33
CA SER A 388 3.94 8.14 27.57
C SER A 388 2.98 8.99 26.75
N PHE A 389 2.81 8.67 25.46
CA PHE A 389 1.86 9.32 24.57
C PHE A 389 0.42 9.23 25.08
N SER A 390 0.05 8.07 25.64
CA SER A 390 -1.28 7.78 26.17
C SER A 390 -1.58 8.48 27.49
N ASN A 391 -0.61 9.13 28.14
CA ASN A 391 -0.86 9.88 29.38
C ASN A 391 -1.61 11.20 29.14
N SER A 392 -1.48 11.80 27.95
CA SER A 392 -2.21 13.02 27.59
C SER A 392 -3.68 12.71 27.35
N ASP A 393 -4.60 13.47 27.96
CA ASP A 393 -6.05 13.36 27.74
C ASP A 393 -6.51 13.96 26.40
N GLN A 394 -5.65 14.78 25.78
CA GLN A 394 -5.86 15.37 24.46
C GLN A 394 -5.56 14.39 23.33
N ASN A 395 -4.74 13.36 23.61
CA ASN A 395 -4.36 12.36 22.61
C ASN A 395 -5.39 11.23 22.55
N GLY A 396 -5.58 10.72 21.34
CA GLY A 396 -6.40 9.55 21.07
C GLY A 396 -5.57 8.33 20.69
N LEU A 397 -6.08 7.14 20.98
CA LEU A 397 -5.40 5.88 20.70
C LEU A 397 -6.41 4.81 20.27
N TYR A 398 -6.14 4.13 19.17
CA TYR A 398 -6.88 2.94 18.75
C TYR A 398 -5.89 1.89 18.25
N ILE A 399 -5.60 0.92 19.11
CA ILE A 399 -4.70 -0.21 18.80
C ILE A 399 -5.52 -1.48 18.81
N ASN A 400 -5.91 -1.95 17.63
CA ASN A 400 -6.56 -3.26 17.46
C ASN A 400 -5.54 -4.37 17.19
N SER A 401 -5.95 -5.60 17.40
CA SER A 401 -5.14 -6.79 17.20
C SER A 401 -5.28 -7.43 15.81
N CYS A 402 -5.67 -6.64 14.82
CA CYS A 402 -5.76 -7.11 13.44
C CYS A 402 -4.39 -7.14 12.76
N PHE A 403 -4.23 -8.07 11.81
CA PHE A 403 -3.14 -8.08 10.85
C PHE A 403 -3.53 -7.21 9.65
N ALA A 404 -3.46 -5.89 9.81
CA ALA A 404 -3.85 -4.93 8.78
C ALA A 404 -2.83 -3.80 8.63
N HIS A 405 -3.01 -2.97 7.59
CA HIS A 405 -2.24 -1.77 7.30
C HIS A 405 -3.15 -0.78 6.54
N CYS A 406 -3.06 0.52 6.83
CA CYS A 406 -3.92 1.58 6.27
C CYS A 406 -5.43 1.42 6.50
N GLN A 407 -5.86 1.61 7.74
CA GLN A 407 -7.25 1.37 8.13
C GLN A 407 -8.22 2.51 7.80
N THR A 408 -7.72 3.75 7.70
CA THR A 408 -8.53 4.95 7.40
C THR A 408 -8.97 5.05 5.95
N GLU A 409 -8.15 4.55 5.02
CA GLU A 409 -8.42 4.68 3.57
C GLU A 409 -9.36 3.58 3.04
N ARG A 410 -9.54 2.52 3.83
CA ARG A 410 -10.29 1.32 3.49
C ARG A 410 -11.65 1.32 4.16
N GLN A 411 -12.72 1.27 3.37
CA GLN A 411 -14.07 1.34 3.92
C GLN A 411 -14.39 0.19 4.85
N ASP A 412 -13.90 -1.01 4.53
CA ASP A 412 -14.11 -2.23 5.30
C ASP A 412 -13.45 -2.19 6.68
N THR A 413 -12.42 -1.36 6.90
CA THR A 413 -11.81 -1.15 8.22
C THR A 413 -12.23 0.16 8.89
N TRP A 414 -12.66 1.15 8.11
CA TRP A 414 -13.00 2.48 8.59
C TRP A 414 -14.39 2.54 9.25
N PHE A 415 -15.45 2.23 8.48
CA PHE A 415 -16.84 2.44 8.91
C PHE A 415 -17.90 1.52 8.28
N ALA A 416 -17.50 0.47 7.54
CA ALA A 416 -18.44 -0.56 7.08
C ALA A 416 -19.17 -1.24 8.26
N GLN A 417 -20.27 -1.93 7.95
CA GLN A 417 -21.13 -2.52 8.97
C GLN A 417 -20.37 -3.53 9.86
N ASP A 418 -19.49 -4.30 9.24
CA ASP A 418 -18.66 -5.35 9.80
C ASP A 418 -17.22 -4.90 10.12
N SER A 419 -16.92 -3.60 10.04
CA SER A 419 -15.57 -3.10 10.36
C SER A 419 -15.09 -3.50 11.76
N PRO A 420 -13.75 -3.63 11.95
CA PRO A 420 -13.17 -3.96 13.24
C PRO A 420 -13.59 -2.97 14.33
N GLN A 421 -13.89 -3.49 15.51
CA GLN A 421 -14.48 -2.74 16.62
C GLN A 421 -13.78 -3.03 17.93
N LEU A 422 -13.41 -1.96 18.64
CA LEU A 422 -12.96 -2.04 20.02
C LEU A 422 -14.02 -1.43 20.94
N ASN A 423 -14.44 -2.19 21.94
CA ASN A 423 -15.51 -1.80 22.87
C ASN A 423 -16.80 -1.35 22.14
N GLY A 424 -17.13 -2.04 21.03
CA GLY A 424 -18.31 -1.75 20.22
C GLY A 424 -18.25 -0.46 19.40
N LYS A 425 -17.05 0.15 19.24
CA LYS A 425 -16.84 1.32 18.40
C LYS A 425 -15.91 1.01 17.23
N ARG A 426 -16.30 1.43 16.04
CA ARG A 426 -15.46 1.40 14.84
C ARG A 426 -14.37 2.47 14.90
N VAL A 427 -13.41 2.37 13.99
CA VAL A 427 -12.33 3.35 13.84
C VAL A 427 -12.89 4.76 13.61
N ALA A 428 -13.82 4.93 12.66
CA ALA A 428 -14.36 6.24 12.32
C ALA A 428 -15.06 6.94 13.50
N GLU A 429 -15.82 6.17 14.29
CA GLU A 429 -16.53 6.67 15.47
C GLU A 429 -15.56 7.14 16.54
N SER A 430 -14.49 6.36 16.78
CA SER A 430 -13.46 6.71 17.76
C SER A 430 -12.68 7.95 17.34
N VAL A 431 -12.28 8.04 16.07
CA VAL A 431 -11.61 9.24 15.53
C VAL A 431 -12.53 10.46 15.61
N GLY A 432 -13.80 10.32 15.25
CA GLY A 432 -14.79 11.40 15.35
C GLY A 432 -15.02 11.87 16.79
N ASP A 433 -15.24 10.93 17.71
CA ASP A 433 -15.45 11.24 19.13
C ASP A 433 -14.27 11.98 19.74
N TRP A 434 -13.06 11.58 19.37
CA TRP A 434 -11.85 12.28 19.78
C TRP A 434 -11.74 13.65 19.12
N TYR A 435 -11.91 13.74 17.79
CA TYR A 435 -11.66 14.97 17.06
C TYR A 435 -12.61 16.09 17.52
N PHE A 436 -13.90 15.76 17.63
CA PHE A 436 -14.95 16.69 18.01
C PHE A 436 -15.15 16.82 19.53
N ASP A 437 -14.29 16.18 20.33
CA ASP A 437 -14.34 16.21 21.80
C ASP A 437 -15.68 15.69 22.36
N ARG A 438 -16.32 14.74 21.67
CA ARG A 438 -17.58 14.11 22.12
C ARG A 438 -17.37 13.16 23.30
N ALA A 439 -16.19 12.58 23.42
CA ALA A 439 -15.78 11.76 24.54
C ALA A 439 -14.42 12.18 25.07
N LYS A 440 -14.25 12.10 26.39
CA LYS A 440 -12.94 12.26 27.04
C LYS A 440 -12.20 10.92 27.01
N ASN A 441 -10.87 10.95 26.91
CA ASN A 441 -10.01 9.77 26.96
C ASN A 441 -10.38 8.70 25.92
N VAL A 442 -10.43 9.06 24.64
CA VAL A 442 -10.66 8.09 23.56
C VAL A 442 -9.40 7.26 23.33
N LYS A 443 -9.25 6.21 24.13
CA LYS A 443 -8.11 5.29 24.11
C LYS A 443 -8.64 3.86 24.16
N ALA A 444 -8.41 3.11 23.10
CA ALA A 444 -8.78 1.71 22.99
C ALA A 444 -7.54 0.89 22.63
N ILE A 445 -7.23 -0.10 23.44
CA ILE A 445 -6.19 -1.09 23.19
C ILE A 445 -6.87 -2.44 23.31
N ASP A 446 -6.73 -3.23 22.26
CA ASP A 446 -7.34 -4.53 22.14
C ASP A 446 -6.55 -5.61 22.89
N CYS A 447 -7.19 -6.76 23.12
CA CYS A 447 -6.53 -7.93 23.70
C CYS A 447 -5.55 -8.59 22.70
N PRO A 448 -4.59 -9.42 23.15
CA PRO A 448 -3.73 -10.22 22.27
C PRO A 448 -4.51 -11.09 21.25
N TYR A 449 -4.05 -11.16 20.00
CA TYR A 449 -4.56 -12.10 18.99
C TYR A 449 -4.59 -13.55 19.55
N PRO A 450 -5.63 -14.36 19.28
CA PRO A 450 -6.71 -14.17 18.29
C PRO A 450 -8.04 -13.69 18.90
N CYS A 451 -8.03 -12.82 19.89
CA CYS A 451 -9.27 -12.51 20.61
C CYS A 451 -10.30 -11.67 19.82
N ASP A 452 -9.87 -10.80 18.90
CA ASP A 452 -10.76 -9.91 18.15
C ASP A 452 -11.26 -10.61 16.88
N THR A 453 -12.52 -11.02 16.93
CA THR A 453 -13.21 -11.69 15.82
C THR A 453 -13.75 -10.73 14.77
N THR A 454 -13.68 -9.41 15.01
CA THR A 454 -14.13 -8.37 14.06
C THR A 454 -13.03 -7.96 13.09
N CYS A 455 -11.82 -8.49 13.25
CA CYS A 455 -10.68 -8.15 12.43
C CYS A 455 -10.82 -8.59 10.97
N HIS A 456 -10.50 -7.65 10.07
CA HIS A 456 -10.30 -7.89 8.65
C HIS A 456 -8.81 -8.05 8.37
N ASN A 457 -8.32 -9.27 8.56
CA ASN A 457 -6.90 -9.56 8.41
C ASN A 457 -6.50 -9.61 6.93
N LEU A 458 -5.36 -9.01 6.62
CA LEU A 458 -4.74 -9.11 5.30
C LEU A 458 -4.13 -10.49 5.12
N ILE A 459 -4.49 -11.12 4.01
CA ILE A 459 -3.85 -12.34 3.52
C ILE A 459 -3.13 -12.00 2.23
N PHE A 460 -1.85 -12.35 2.20
CA PHE A 460 -0.98 -12.23 1.05
C PHE A 460 -0.88 -13.62 0.43
N ASP A 461 -1.51 -13.85 -0.70
CA ASP A 461 -1.38 -15.12 -1.39
C ASP A 461 0.00 -15.23 -2.04
N PHE A 462 0.95 -15.89 -1.36
CA PHE A 462 2.21 -16.33 -1.99
C PHE A 462 2.10 -17.75 -2.58
N ASP A 463 0.94 -18.41 -2.45
CA ASP A 463 0.68 -19.80 -2.88
C ASP A 463 -0.51 -19.96 -3.85
N GLN A 464 -1.16 -18.86 -4.25
CA GLN A 464 -1.96 -18.80 -5.47
C GLN A 464 -1.32 -17.79 -6.43
N SER A 465 -0.50 -18.29 -7.35
CA SER A 465 -0.56 -17.71 -8.68
C SER A 465 -2.03 -17.72 -9.07
N ALA A 466 -2.65 -16.55 -9.18
CA ALA A 466 -3.98 -16.42 -9.75
C ALA A 466 -4.01 -17.25 -11.05
N ILE A 467 -4.68 -18.39 -11.00
CA ILE A 467 -5.40 -18.91 -12.15
C ILE A 467 -6.68 -18.08 -12.18
N GLU A 468 -6.53 -16.79 -12.43
CA GLU A 468 -7.41 -16.12 -13.37
C GLU A 468 -6.73 -16.33 -14.71
N ILE A 469 -7.42 -16.96 -15.66
CA ILE A 469 -7.03 -16.89 -17.07
C ILE A 469 -7.34 -15.47 -17.55
N SER A 470 -6.52 -14.51 -17.13
CA SER A 470 -5.97 -13.52 -18.03
C SER A 470 -4.79 -14.21 -18.72
N ALA A 471 -4.62 -14.06 -20.04
CA ALA A 471 -3.54 -14.67 -20.82
C ALA A 471 -2.15 -14.15 -20.39
N SER A 472 -1.70 -14.55 -19.20
CA SER A 472 -0.46 -14.17 -18.53
C SER A 472 -0.24 -15.06 -17.30
N SER A 473 -0.21 -16.38 -17.47
CA SER A 473 0.19 -17.31 -16.39
C SER A 473 1.73 -17.40 -16.32
N ARG A 474 2.27 -17.22 -15.11
CA ARG A 474 3.68 -17.42 -14.76
C ARG A 474 4.00 -18.91 -14.71
N PHE A 475 4.99 -19.37 -15.48
CA PHE A 475 5.62 -20.69 -15.33
C PHE A 475 7.14 -20.53 -15.44
N CYS A 476 7.90 -20.94 -14.42
CA CYS A 476 9.30 -21.32 -14.63
C CYS A 476 9.30 -22.80 -15.06
N PHE A 477 9.71 -23.12 -16.28
CA PHE A 477 9.92 -24.52 -16.71
C PHE A 477 11.31 -25.00 -16.25
N PRO A 478 11.45 -25.99 -15.35
CA PRO A 478 12.67 -26.76 -15.28
C PRO A 478 12.65 -27.78 -16.42
N VAL A 479 13.51 -27.58 -17.42
CA VAL A 479 13.80 -28.61 -18.42
C VAL A 479 14.61 -29.71 -17.76
N ILE A 480 13.97 -30.68 -17.10
CA ILE A 480 14.55 -32.01 -16.89
C ILE A 480 13.50 -33.07 -17.19
N ARG A 481 13.86 -33.95 -18.13
CA ARG A 481 13.11 -35.09 -18.65
C ARG A 481 12.63 -36.05 -17.55
N ALA A 482 11.34 -36.39 -17.66
CA ALA A 482 10.72 -37.70 -17.41
C ALA A 482 10.72 -38.27 -15.97
N SER A 483 9.56 -38.20 -15.30
CA SER A 483 8.63 -39.35 -15.21
C SER A 483 7.37 -39.01 -14.38
N LEU A 484 6.23 -39.00 -15.08
CA LEU A 484 4.84 -39.18 -14.69
C LEU A 484 4.51 -39.44 -13.20
N VAL A 485 3.70 -38.56 -12.59
CA VAL A 485 2.31 -38.78 -12.14
C VAL A 485 1.89 -37.55 -11.29
N SER A 486 1.21 -36.58 -11.91
CA SER A 486 0.27 -35.64 -11.29
C SER A 486 -0.19 -34.62 -12.35
N LEU A 487 -0.99 -35.08 -13.31
CA LEU A 487 -1.64 -34.23 -14.32
C LEU A 487 -2.85 -34.98 -14.89
N MET A 488 -3.92 -35.10 -14.10
CA MET A 488 -5.23 -35.51 -14.57
C MET A 488 -6.29 -35.06 -13.55
N LEU A 489 -6.87 -33.87 -13.76
CA LEU A 489 -8.31 -33.56 -13.58
C LEU A 489 -8.56 -32.04 -13.67
N ILE A 490 -8.56 -31.52 -14.90
CA ILE A 490 -9.46 -30.41 -15.29
C ILE A 490 -10.05 -30.80 -16.64
N LYS A 491 -11.33 -31.15 -16.66
CA LYS A 491 -12.32 -30.95 -17.73
C LYS A 491 -13.59 -31.70 -17.34
N PHE A 492 -14.63 -30.97 -16.95
CA PHE A 492 -15.98 -31.10 -17.48
C PHE A 492 -16.84 -29.99 -16.88
N ILE A 493 -17.02 -28.91 -17.65
CA ILE A 493 -18.02 -27.86 -17.41
C ILE A 493 -19.36 -28.43 -17.87
N LEU A 494 -20.41 -28.35 -17.02
CA LEU A 494 -21.79 -28.51 -17.48
C LEU A 494 -22.27 -27.18 -18.05
N GLN A 495 -22.53 -27.16 -19.36
CA GLN A 495 -23.32 -26.12 -20.00
C GLN A 495 -24.43 -26.82 -20.79
N PHE A 496 -25.68 -26.66 -20.37
CA PHE A 496 -26.83 -26.63 -21.28
C PHE A 496 -27.94 -25.80 -20.61
N LEU A 497 -28.26 -24.66 -21.21
CA LEU A 497 -29.61 -24.10 -21.21
C LEU A 497 -29.97 -23.84 -22.68
N VAL A 498 -30.70 -24.80 -23.25
CA VAL A 498 -32.06 -24.52 -23.74
C VAL A 498 -33.01 -24.89 -22.61
#